data_AF-A0A2E6G5A6-F1
#
_entry.id   AF-A0A2E6G5A6-F1
#
_cell.length_a   1.000
_cell.length_b   1.000
_cell.length_c   1.000
_cell.angle_alpha   90.00
_cell.angle_beta   90.00
_cell.angle_gamma   90.00
#
_symmetry.space_group_name_H-M   'P 1'
#
loop_
_entity.id
_entity.type
_entity.pdbx_description
1 polymer ?
#
loop_
_entity_poly.entity_id
_entity_poly.type
_entity_poly.pdbx_seq_one_letter_code
_entity_poly.pdbx_strand_id
1 'polypeptide(L)'
;MNFAAKIAVAFWLKNKEITGLQTFCFLALPMPDFRPLIPATFNGCPLLAKQCTGTLAQQRAGMTQLLAEAGWPTPTKKETGQPRMGNQFCSLSHGGGWVAAVRGDRPVGIDVEAATDRLIRTRGRFVGSADQLVLNRFEDNIDTLCRIWTAKEAVFKAFGTGVDFLRGIEWTEVSTDGACVLATAQDVSLELRWVPLFGEAATTWLAIAAEITG
;
A
#
# COMPACT_ATOMS: atom_id res chain seq x y z
N MET A 1 33.26 -8.65 6.31
CA MET A 1 32.36 -7.59 6.86
C MET A 1 32.92 -6.25 6.40
N ASN A 2 32.14 -5.54 5.57
CA ASN A 2 32.64 -4.46 4.72
C ASN A 2 32.75 -3.11 5.47
N PHE A 3 33.70 -2.28 5.02
CA PHE A 3 34.54 -1.35 5.79
C PHE A 3 33.94 0.07 6.00
N ALA A 4 32.65 0.29 5.74
CA ALA A 4 32.07 1.64 5.67
C ALA A 4 31.27 2.11 6.91
N ALA A 5 30.92 1.24 7.86
CA ALA A 5 29.98 1.58 8.94
C ALA A 5 30.61 2.06 10.28
N LYS A 6 31.94 2.23 10.36
CA LYS A 6 32.63 2.58 11.63
C LYS A 6 33.11 4.03 11.77
N ILE A 7 32.92 4.89 10.76
CA ILE A 7 33.50 6.26 10.77
C ILE A 7 32.50 7.33 11.27
N ALA A 8 31.19 7.12 11.19
CA ALA A 8 30.21 8.15 11.55
C ALA A 8 29.99 8.34 13.07
N VAL A 9 30.32 7.35 13.90
CA VAL A 9 30.08 7.42 15.36
C VAL A 9 31.27 8.01 16.13
N ALA A 10 32.46 8.06 15.51
CA ALA A 10 33.68 8.51 16.19
C ALA A 10 33.87 10.03 16.23
N PHE A 11 33.12 10.80 15.43
CA PHE A 11 33.25 12.26 15.39
C PHE A 11 32.35 13.00 16.39
N TRP A 12 31.34 12.32 16.95
CA TRP A 12 30.35 12.94 17.85
C TRP A 12 30.79 12.95 19.34
N LEU A 13 31.78 12.15 19.73
CA LEU A 13 32.19 12.02 21.14
C LEU A 13 33.47 12.78 21.53
N LYS A 14 34.00 13.68 20.70
CA LYS A 14 35.33 14.27 20.96
C LYS A 14 35.48 15.79 20.99
N ASN A 15 34.42 16.59 21.03
CA ASN A 15 34.57 18.02 21.32
C ASN A 15 33.44 18.54 22.24
N LYS A 16 33.71 18.48 23.54
CA LYS A 16 33.16 19.44 24.51
C LYS A 16 33.98 20.73 24.36
N GLU A 17 33.29 21.87 24.41
CA GLU A 17 33.82 23.25 24.38
C GLU A 17 34.10 23.85 22.99
N ILE A 18 33.04 24.36 22.35
CA ILE A 18 33.12 25.63 21.63
C ILE A 18 31.95 26.51 22.07
N THR A 19 32.26 27.47 22.92
CA THR A 19 31.43 28.61 23.28
C THR A 19 31.41 29.64 22.15
N GLY A 20 30.22 30.14 21.82
CA GLY A 20 30.05 31.48 21.24
C GLY A 20 29.69 31.56 19.76
N LEU A 21 28.49 32.10 19.52
CA LEU A 21 28.05 32.88 18.36
C LEU A 21 28.08 32.20 16.98
N GLN A 22 26.92 31.91 16.40
CA GLN A 22 26.16 32.88 15.59
C GLN A 22 24.86 32.21 15.11
N THR A 23 23.78 32.99 15.14
CA THR A 23 22.44 32.77 14.58
C THR A 23 22.38 31.76 13.44
N PHE A 24 22.12 30.49 13.75
CA PHE A 24 21.57 29.58 12.75
C PHE A 24 20.08 29.87 12.66
N CYS A 25 19.73 30.73 11.70
CA CYS A 25 18.41 30.73 11.12
C CYS A 25 18.05 29.28 10.79
N PHE A 26 17.14 28.67 11.55
CA PHE A 26 16.35 27.55 11.05
C PHE A 26 15.40 28.11 9.97
N LEU A 27 15.98 28.49 8.83
CA LEU A 27 15.31 28.29 7.57
C LEU A 27 15.33 26.78 7.39
N ALA A 28 14.32 26.11 7.97
CA ALA A 28 13.91 24.82 7.45
C ALA A 28 13.55 25.09 5.98
N LEU A 29 14.54 24.88 5.11
CA LEU A 29 14.32 24.77 3.69
C LEU A 29 13.15 23.80 3.50
N PRO A 30 12.16 24.12 2.66
CA PRO A 30 11.01 23.26 2.47
C PRO A 30 11.50 21.94 1.90
N MET A 31 11.69 20.93 2.75
CA MET A 31 11.81 19.56 2.31
C MET A 31 10.40 19.01 2.17
N PRO A 32 9.99 18.82 0.93
CA PRO A 32 9.62 17.49 0.54
C PRO A 32 10.42 17.14 -0.70
N ASP A 33 11.40 16.24 -0.55
CA ASP A 33 11.91 15.47 -1.67
C ASP A 33 10.75 14.63 -2.20
N PHE A 34 9.98 15.24 -3.12
CA PHE A 34 8.96 14.62 -3.92
C PHE A 34 9.65 13.77 -4.98
N ARG A 35 9.55 12.44 -4.85
CA ARG A 35 9.31 11.42 -5.90
C ARG A 35 9.70 10.03 -5.39
N PRO A 36 8.99 8.94 -5.79
CA PRO A 36 8.33 8.80 -7.08
C PRO A 36 6.81 8.86 -6.98
N LEU A 37 6.21 9.62 -7.90
CA LEU A 37 5.05 9.10 -8.64
C LEU A 37 5.58 7.82 -9.28
N ILE A 38 5.16 6.65 -8.80
CA ILE A 38 5.29 5.44 -9.61
C ILE A 38 4.02 5.41 -10.45
N PRO A 39 3.96 6.01 -11.67
CA PRO A 39 2.99 5.55 -12.65
C PRO A 39 3.43 4.13 -13.02
N ALA A 40 2.85 3.16 -12.34
CA ALA A 40 2.89 1.78 -12.78
C ALA A 40 1.63 1.51 -13.61
N THR A 41 1.69 0.47 -14.42
CA THR A 41 0.48 -0.12 -14.98
C THR A 41 0.38 -1.54 -14.47
N PHE A 42 -0.82 -1.95 -14.12
CA PHE A 42 -1.15 -3.32 -13.74
C PHE A 42 -2.37 -3.74 -14.56
N ASN A 43 -2.20 -4.70 -15.47
CA ASN A 43 -3.26 -5.12 -16.39
C ASN A 43 -3.93 -3.95 -17.12
N GLY A 44 -3.10 -3.01 -17.60
CA GLY A 44 -3.57 -1.78 -18.25
C GLY A 44 -4.20 -0.74 -17.31
N CYS A 45 -4.37 -1.03 -16.02
CA CYS A 45 -4.86 -0.09 -15.02
C CYS A 45 -3.72 0.84 -14.58
N PRO A 46 -3.81 2.17 -14.80
CA PRO A 46 -2.88 3.12 -14.24
C PRO A 46 -2.91 3.08 -12.71
N LEU A 47 -1.73 3.04 -12.10
CA LEU A 47 -1.51 3.03 -10.65
C LEU A 47 -0.60 4.20 -10.30
N LEU A 48 -0.95 4.91 -9.23
CA LEU A 48 -0.17 5.98 -8.62
C LEU A 48 0.11 5.63 -7.17
N ALA A 49 1.30 5.93 -6.70
CA ALA A 49 1.62 5.91 -5.28
C ALA A 49 2.63 7.02 -4.97
N LYS A 50 2.58 7.56 -3.76
CA LYS A 50 3.63 8.42 -3.19
C LYS A 50 3.73 8.26 -1.69
N GLN A 51 4.92 8.47 -1.15
CA GLN A 51 5.12 8.55 0.29
C GLN A 51 4.42 9.80 0.83
N CYS A 52 3.66 9.64 1.90
CA CYS A 52 2.92 10.69 2.58
C CYS A 52 2.75 10.31 4.06
N THR A 53 3.63 10.86 4.89
CA THR A 53 3.60 10.67 6.35
C THR A 53 2.77 11.77 7.02
N GLY A 54 2.46 11.57 8.30
CA GLY A 54 1.70 12.52 9.11
C GLY A 54 0.27 12.07 9.43
N THR A 55 -0.55 13.03 9.85
CA THR A 55 -1.94 12.83 10.27
C THR A 55 -2.84 12.35 9.13
N LEU A 56 -4.01 11.82 9.48
CA LEU A 56 -5.04 11.45 8.50
C LEU A 56 -5.44 12.61 7.58
N ALA A 57 -5.49 13.83 8.10
CA ALA A 57 -5.80 15.01 7.31
C ALA A 57 -4.70 15.30 6.26
N GLN A 58 -3.43 15.15 6.65
CA GLN A 58 -2.28 15.30 5.75
C GLN A 58 -2.25 14.19 4.69
N GLN A 59 -2.53 12.94 5.06
CA GLN A 59 -2.63 11.83 4.09
C GLN A 59 -3.76 12.07 3.08
N ARG A 60 -4.92 12.55 3.51
CA ARG A 60 -6.03 12.91 2.60
C ARG A 60 -5.66 14.06 1.67
N ALA A 61 -5.01 15.10 2.19
CA ALA A 61 -4.51 16.20 1.36
C ALA A 61 -3.46 15.70 0.36
N GLY A 62 -2.58 14.80 0.79
CA GLY A 62 -1.59 14.12 -0.05
C GLY A 62 -2.25 13.35 -1.18
N MET A 63 -3.32 12.60 -0.91
CA MET A 63 -4.11 11.90 -1.94
C MET A 63 -4.68 12.88 -2.97
N THR A 64 -5.34 13.96 -2.52
CA THR A 64 -5.89 14.99 -3.43
C THR A 64 -4.81 15.57 -4.33
N GLN A 65 -3.65 15.91 -3.76
CA GLN A 65 -2.52 16.41 -4.53
C GLN A 65 -1.98 15.37 -5.53
N LEU A 66 -1.88 14.09 -5.14
CA LEU A 66 -1.41 13.01 -6.02
C LEU A 66 -2.30 12.90 -7.27
N LEU A 67 -3.61 12.95 -7.08
CA LEU A 67 -4.58 12.88 -8.19
C LEU A 67 -4.47 14.12 -9.09
N ALA A 68 -4.36 15.30 -8.51
CA ALA A 68 -4.23 16.56 -9.26
C ALA A 68 -2.95 16.61 -10.11
N GLU A 69 -1.81 16.21 -9.55
CA GLU A 69 -0.51 16.14 -10.25
C GLU A 69 -0.55 15.18 -11.45
N ALA A 70 -1.29 14.09 -11.34
CA ALA A 70 -1.47 13.12 -12.43
C ALA A 70 -2.58 13.51 -13.42
N GLY A 71 -3.29 14.63 -13.19
CA GLY A 71 -4.44 15.03 -13.99
C GLY A 71 -5.64 14.07 -13.89
N TRP A 72 -5.75 13.32 -12.80
CA TRP A 72 -6.89 12.42 -12.57
C TRP A 72 -8.09 13.20 -12.01
N PRO A 73 -9.31 12.88 -12.44
CA PRO A 73 -10.50 13.52 -11.92
C PRO A 73 -10.71 13.17 -10.44
N THR A 74 -11.32 14.09 -9.69
CA THR A 74 -11.73 13.83 -8.32
C THR A 74 -12.76 12.70 -8.27
N PRO A 75 -12.52 11.64 -7.48
CA PRO A 75 -13.45 10.53 -7.42
C PRO A 75 -14.76 10.90 -6.70
N THR A 76 -15.87 10.42 -7.24
CA THR A 76 -17.20 10.53 -6.64
C THR A 76 -17.56 9.23 -5.92
N LYS A 77 -18.35 9.30 -4.84
CA LYS A 77 -18.80 8.11 -4.11
C LYS A 77 -20.13 7.61 -4.68
N LYS A 78 -20.22 6.32 -4.97
CA LYS A 78 -21.50 5.62 -5.17
C LYS A 78 -22.25 5.45 -3.85
N GLU A 79 -23.54 5.12 -3.92
CA GLU A 79 -24.35 4.73 -2.74
C GLU A 79 -23.75 3.54 -1.98
N THR A 80 -23.10 2.62 -2.69
CA THR A 80 -22.36 1.48 -2.11
C THR A 80 -21.06 1.90 -1.41
N GLY A 81 -20.71 3.18 -1.40
CA GLY A 81 -19.47 3.72 -0.82
C GLY A 81 -18.24 3.61 -1.74
N GLN A 82 -18.31 2.85 -2.83
CA GLN A 82 -17.19 2.67 -3.76
C GLN A 82 -16.90 3.97 -4.55
N PRO A 83 -15.64 4.40 -4.66
CA PRO A 83 -15.28 5.57 -5.44
C PRO A 83 -15.31 5.28 -6.96
N ARG A 84 -15.60 6.31 -7.75
CA ARG A 84 -15.57 6.29 -9.23
C ARG A 84 -14.87 7.50 -9.80
N MET A 85 -14.15 7.32 -10.88
CA MET A 85 -13.53 8.40 -11.66
C MET A 85 -14.24 8.49 -13.02
N GLY A 86 -15.32 9.27 -13.07
CA GLY A 86 -16.22 9.26 -14.23
C GLY A 86 -16.77 7.84 -14.48
N ASN A 87 -16.56 7.34 -15.69
CA ASN A 87 -16.99 5.99 -16.09
C ASN A 87 -16.01 4.88 -15.70
N GLN A 88 -14.90 5.19 -15.03
CA GLN A 88 -13.89 4.20 -14.63
C GLN A 88 -14.07 3.73 -13.18
N PHE A 89 -13.76 2.46 -12.93
CA PHE A 89 -13.53 1.94 -11.59
C PHE A 89 -12.27 2.60 -11.03
N CYS A 90 -12.26 2.84 -9.72
CA CYS A 90 -11.06 3.30 -9.05
C CYS A 90 -11.04 2.81 -7.60
N SER A 91 -9.85 2.75 -7.04
CA SER A 91 -9.65 2.50 -5.62
C SER A 91 -8.55 3.40 -5.10
N LEU A 92 -8.73 3.87 -3.87
CA LEU A 92 -7.81 4.75 -3.16
C LEU A 92 -7.43 4.08 -1.84
N SER A 93 -6.15 4.13 -1.48
CA SER A 93 -5.71 3.66 -0.17
C SER A 93 -4.65 4.58 0.44
N HIS A 94 -4.60 4.59 1.77
CA HIS A 94 -3.57 5.28 2.53
C HIS A 94 -3.23 4.45 3.77
N GLY A 95 -1.95 4.41 4.13
CA GLY A 95 -1.44 3.51 5.16
C GLY A 95 0.06 3.34 5.06
N GLY A 96 0.72 2.95 6.15
CA GLY A 96 2.18 2.75 6.17
C GLY A 96 3.04 3.96 5.78
N GLY A 97 2.48 5.18 5.84
CA GLY A 97 3.16 6.40 5.36
C GLY A 97 3.10 6.57 3.84
N TRP A 98 2.12 5.95 3.18
CA TRP A 98 1.89 6.03 1.74
C TRP A 98 0.44 6.40 1.43
N VAL A 99 0.26 7.00 0.25
CA VAL A 99 -1.04 7.14 -0.41
C VAL A 99 -0.93 6.56 -1.81
N ALA A 100 -1.93 5.80 -2.23
CA ALA A 100 -1.99 5.17 -3.54
C ALA A 100 -3.38 5.24 -4.17
N ALA A 101 -3.43 5.30 -5.49
CA ALA A 101 -4.65 5.37 -6.29
C ALA A 101 -4.52 4.52 -7.55
N VAL A 102 -5.58 3.79 -7.90
CA VAL A 102 -5.67 3.03 -9.15
C VAL A 102 -6.97 3.40 -9.86
N ARG A 103 -6.97 3.33 -11.19
CA ARG A 103 -8.20 3.36 -11.99
C ARG A 103 -8.16 2.35 -13.13
N GLY A 104 -9.32 1.92 -13.60
CA GLY A 104 -9.44 0.97 -14.70
C GLY A 104 -10.86 0.89 -15.25
N ASP A 105 -11.00 0.29 -16.42
CA ASP A 105 -12.30 0.13 -17.08
C ASP A 105 -13.12 -1.04 -16.53
N ARG A 106 -12.50 -1.86 -15.67
CA ARG A 106 -13.08 -3.01 -14.97
C ARG A 106 -12.82 -2.92 -13.46
N PRO A 107 -13.54 -3.69 -12.62
CA PRO A 107 -13.30 -3.81 -11.20
C PRO A 107 -11.81 -3.89 -10.86
N VAL A 108 -11.37 -2.92 -10.05
CA VAL A 108 -9.98 -2.79 -9.60
C VAL A 108 -9.95 -2.24 -8.19
N GLY A 109 -9.09 -2.81 -7.36
CA GLY A 109 -8.94 -2.47 -5.95
C GLY A 109 -7.48 -2.40 -5.56
N ILE A 110 -7.16 -1.55 -4.58
CA ILE A 110 -5.83 -1.46 -3.98
C ILE A 110 -5.91 -1.33 -2.48
N ASP A 111 -4.90 -1.84 -1.80
CA ASP A 111 -4.69 -1.59 -0.39
C ASP A 111 -3.22 -1.37 -0.05
N VAL A 112 -2.93 -0.54 0.95
CA VAL A 112 -1.57 -0.26 1.40
C VAL A 112 -1.52 -0.31 2.93
N GLU A 113 -0.73 -1.24 3.48
CA GLU A 113 -0.66 -1.48 4.92
C GLU A 113 0.79 -1.74 5.34
N ALA A 114 1.15 -1.29 6.55
CA ALA A 114 2.44 -1.62 7.15
C ALA A 114 2.33 -2.92 7.96
N ALA A 115 3.37 -3.76 7.90
CA ALA A 115 3.49 -4.94 8.75
C ALA A 115 3.62 -4.52 10.22
N THR A 116 2.56 -4.71 11.01
CA THR A 116 2.51 -4.32 12.43
C THR A 116 1.89 -5.42 13.30
N ASP A 117 2.23 -5.47 14.58
CA ASP A 117 1.75 -6.47 15.55
C ASP A 117 0.21 -6.50 15.69
N ARG A 118 -0.48 -5.46 15.21
CA ARG A 118 -1.94 -5.46 15.09
C ARG A 118 -2.41 -6.65 14.24
N LEU A 119 -1.73 -6.95 13.13
CA LEU A 119 -2.12 -8.03 12.21
C LEU A 119 -2.02 -9.40 12.88
N ILE A 120 -1.01 -9.61 13.73
CA ILE A 120 -0.87 -10.83 14.53
C ILE A 120 -2.07 -10.96 15.48
N ARG A 121 -2.41 -9.90 16.21
CA ARG A 121 -3.52 -9.89 17.17
C ARG A 121 -4.89 -10.09 16.50
N THR A 122 -5.06 -9.64 15.27
CA THR A 122 -6.33 -9.74 14.54
C THR A 122 -6.37 -10.86 13.50
N ARG A 123 -5.34 -11.70 13.39
CA ARG A 123 -5.23 -12.73 12.34
C ARG A 123 -6.46 -13.63 12.21
N GLY A 124 -7.07 -14.01 13.33
CA GLY A 124 -8.25 -14.87 13.34
C GLY A 124 -9.50 -14.28 12.68
N ARG A 125 -9.48 -12.99 12.29
CA ARG A 125 -10.56 -12.33 11.56
C ARG A 125 -10.42 -12.41 10.04
N PHE A 126 -9.23 -12.72 9.53
CA PHE A 126 -8.96 -12.66 8.10
C PHE A 126 -8.07 -13.80 7.58
N VAL A 127 -7.48 -14.62 8.45
CA VAL A 127 -6.73 -15.81 8.05
C VAL A 127 -7.56 -17.04 8.34
N GLY A 128 -7.87 -17.81 7.31
CA GLY A 128 -8.60 -19.07 7.36
C GLY A 128 -7.91 -20.16 6.53
N SER A 129 -8.59 -21.30 6.37
CA SER A 129 -8.06 -22.44 5.60
C SER A 129 -7.79 -22.10 4.12
N ALA A 130 -8.53 -21.15 3.55
CA ALA A 130 -8.31 -20.67 2.19
C ALA A 130 -6.88 -20.14 2.01
N ASP A 131 -6.29 -19.51 3.03
CA ASP A 131 -4.99 -18.83 2.94
C ASP A 131 -3.78 -19.77 3.02
N GLN A 132 -4.00 -21.09 3.15
CA GLN A 132 -2.92 -22.06 3.30
C GLN A 132 -1.94 -22.03 2.12
N LEU A 133 -2.42 -21.74 0.90
CA LEU A 133 -1.57 -21.61 -0.29
C LEU A 133 -0.56 -20.47 -0.15
N VAL A 134 -1.01 -19.33 0.40
CA VAL A 134 -0.15 -18.15 0.65
C VAL A 134 0.82 -18.43 1.81
N LEU A 135 0.32 -19.02 2.90
CA LEU A 135 1.15 -19.37 4.07
C LEU A 135 2.25 -20.38 3.74
N ASN A 136 1.94 -21.38 2.91
CA ASN A 136 2.92 -22.35 2.43
C ASN A 136 4.00 -21.72 1.54
N ARG A 137 3.65 -20.65 0.80
CA ARG A 137 4.57 -19.98 -0.12
C ARG A 137 5.55 -19.04 0.58
N PHE A 138 5.09 -18.30 1.58
CA PHE A 138 5.85 -17.18 2.17
C PHE A 138 6.18 -17.33 3.65
N GLU A 139 5.87 -18.48 4.26
CA GLU A 139 5.95 -18.77 5.69
C GLU A 139 4.95 -17.96 6.54
N ASP A 140 4.53 -18.49 7.69
CA ASP A 140 3.61 -17.80 8.61
C ASP A 140 4.36 -16.76 9.46
N ASN A 141 4.52 -15.56 8.90
CA ASN A 141 5.16 -14.42 9.55
C ASN A 141 4.35 -13.13 9.31
N ILE A 142 4.77 -12.05 9.98
CA ILE A 142 4.08 -10.75 9.93
C ILE A 142 3.96 -10.15 8.52
N ASP A 143 4.96 -10.35 7.67
CA ASP A 143 4.93 -9.89 6.28
C ASP A 143 3.90 -10.67 5.46
N THR A 144 3.83 -11.99 5.64
CA THR A 144 2.81 -12.83 5.00
C THR A 144 1.41 -12.46 5.47
N LEU A 145 1.21 -12.20 6.77
CA LEU A 145 -0.05 -11.70 7.30
C LEU A 145 -0.43 -10.35 6.65
N CYS A 146 0.53 -9.46 6.44
CA CYS A 146 0.32 -8.18 5.78
C CYS A 146 -0.04 -8.35 4.30
N ARG A 147 0.62 -9.27 3.58
CA ARG A 147 0.27 -9.63 2.20
C ARG A 147 -1.15 -10.18 2.08
N ILE A 148 -1.55 -11.12 2.96
CA ILE A 148 -2.91 -11.66 2.98
C ILE A 148 -3.91 -10.53 3.25
N TRP A 149 -3.69 -9.73 4.29
CA TRP A 149 -4.57 -8.62 4.65
C TRP A 149 -4.76 -7.63 3.49
N THR A 150 -3.66 -7.11 2.94
CA THR A 150 -3.69 -6.13 1.86
C THR A 150 -4.35 -6.68 0.60
N ALA A 151 -4.09 -7.93 0.23
CA ALA A 151 -4.75 -8.55 -0.91
C ALA A 151 -6.27 -8.68 -0.69
N LYS A 152 -6.72 -9.09 0.50
CA LYS A 152 -8.15 -9.21 0.81
C LYS A 152 -8.86 -7.86 0.83
N GLU A 153 -8.23 -6.83 1.40
CA GLU A 153 -8.72 -5.45 1.34
C GLU A 153 -8.77 -4.92 -0.10
N ALA A 154 -7.77 -5.24 -0.93
CA ALA A 154 -7.78 -4.87 -2.34
C ALA A 154 -8.95 -5.53 -3.08
N VAL A 155 -9.19 -6.83 -2.88
CA VAL A 155 -10.37 -7.53 -3.46
C VAL A 155 -11.68 -6.92 -2.94
N PHE A 156 -11.79 -6.67 -1.64
CA PHE A 156 -12.96 -6.00 -1.06
C PHE A 156 -13.21 -4.62 -1.71
N LYS A 157 -12.17 -3.81 -1.90
CA LYS A 157 -12.28 -2.47 -2.52
C LYS A 157 -12.65 -2.53 -4.02
N ALA A 158 -12.28 -3.60 -4.71
CA ALA A 158 -12.68 -3.82 -6.12
C ALA A 158 -14.19 -3.96 -6.29
N PHE A 159 -14.91 -4.47 -5.28
CA PHE A 159 -16.37 -4.72 -5.33
C PHE A 159 -17.19 -3.83 -4.39
N GLY A 160 -16.61 -3.35 -3.30
CA GLY A 160 -17.22 -2.48 -2.29
C GLY A 160 -18.01 -3.21 -1.20
N THR A 161 -18.68 -4.31 -1.52
CA THR A 161 -19.45 -5.12 -0.55
C THR A 161 -19.43 -6.61 -0.91
N GLY A 162 -19.82 -7.46 0.04
CA GLY A 162 -20.07 -8.89 -0.23
C GLY A 162 -18.83 -9.76 -0.33
N VAL A 163 -17.68 -9.33 0.21
CA VAL A 163 -16.46 -10.14 0.29
C VAL A 163 -16.23 -10.55 1.74
N ASP A 164 -16.37 -11.85 2.03
CA ASP A 164 -16.02 -12.44 3.33
C ASP A 164 -14.52 -12.69 3.39
N PHE A 165 -13.83 -12.18 4.42
CA PHE A 165 -12.37 -12.26 4.50
C PHE A 165 -11.88 -13.66 4.87
N LEU A 166 -12.69 -14.52 5.47
CA LEU A 166 -12.29 -15.88 5.84
C LEU A 166 -12.62 -16.90 4.74
N ARG A 167 -13.68 -16.67 3.97
CA ARG A 167 -14.26 -17.67 3.05
C ARG A 167 -14.55 -17.14 1.66
N GLY A 168 -14.60 -15.82 1.48
CA GLY A 168 -15.05 -15.17 0.25
C GLY A 168 -13.99 -15.10 -0.84
N ILE A 169 -12.73 -15.41 -0.53
CA ILE A 169 -11.58 -15.30 -1.44
C ILE A 169 -10.86 -16.64 -1.47
N GLU A 170 -10.82 -17.24 -2.66
CA GLU A 170 -10.07 -18.46 -2.93
C GLU A 170 -8.82 -18.14 -3.73
N TRP A 171 -7.65 -18.62 -3.28
CA TRP A 171 -6.38 -18.44 -3.99
C TRP A 171 -6.20 -19.58 -4.99
N THR A 172 -6.25 -19.26 -6.29
CA THR A 172 -6.11 -20.25 -7.36
C THR A 172 -4.65 -20.43 -7.78
N GLU A 173 -3.84 -19.38 -7.62
CA GLU A 173 -2.40 -19.39 -7.86
C GLU A 173 -1.70 -18.41 -6.92
N VAL A 174 -0.50 -18.74 -6.45
CA VAL A 174 0.36 -17.81 -5.69
C VAL A 174 1.79 -17.91 -6.21
N SER A 175 2.33 -16.79 -6.69
CA SER A 175 3.69 -16.65 -7.21
C SER A 175 4.57 -15.91 -6.20
N THR A 176 5.71 -15.36 -6.62
CA THR A 176 6.63 -14.62 -5.73
C THR A 176 6.13 -13.21 -5.41
N ASP A 177 5.51 -12.56 -6.39
CA ASP A 177 5.09 -11.16 -6.35
C ASP A 177 3.61 -10.98 -6.69
N GLY A 178 2.87 -12.05 -6.94
CA GLY A 178 1.44 -11.97 -7.24
C GLY A 178 0.66 -13.24 -6.94
N ALA A 179 -0.62 -13.20 -7.26
CA ALA A 179 -1.55 -14.31 -7.09
C ALA A 179 -2.71 -14.19 -8.08
N CYS A 180 -3.41 -15.29 -8.30
CA CYS A 180 -4.74 -15.28 -8.90
C CYS A 180 -5.74 -15.67 -7.81
N VAL A 181 -6.87 -14.98 -7.75
CA VAL A 181 -7.93 -15.26 -6.78
C VAL A 181 -9.30 -15.31 -7.44
N LEU A 182 -10.19 -16.11 -6.88
CA LEU A 182 -11.63 -16.07 -7.16
C LEU A 182 -12.35 -15.38 -6.00
N ALA A 183 -13.04 -14.28 -6.30
CA ALA A 183 -13.98 -13.65 -5.39
C ALA A 183 -15.32 -14.40 -5.48
N THR A 184 -15.52 -15.36 -4.57
CA THR A 184 -16.55 -16.40 -4.67
C THR A 184 -17.99 -15.88 -4.75
N ALA A 185 -18.33 -14.82 -4.02
CA ALA A 185 -19.67 -14.25 -4.03
C ALA A 185 -19.97 -13.47 -5.32
N GLN A 186 -18.93 -12.98 -5.99
CA GLN A 186 -19.03 -12.23 -7.24
C GLN A 186 -18.87 -13.13 -8.46
N ASP A 187 -18.31 -14.33 -8.29
CA ASP A 187 -17.90 -15.24 -9.36
C ASP A 187 -16.95 -14.56 -10.37
N VAL A 188 -15.99 -13.80 -9.82
CA VAL A 188 -15.03 -13.02 -10.61
C VAL A 188 -13.60 -13.38 -10.21
N SER A 189 -12.78 -13.73 -11.20
CA SER A 189 -11.34 -13.93 -11.01
C SER A 189 -10.56 -12.62 -11.11
N LEU A 190 -9.63 -12.40 -10.20
CA LEU A 190 -8.73 -11.25 -10.17
C LEU A 190 -7.28 -11.69 -10.17
N GLU A 191 -6.45 -10.97 -10.92
CA GLU A 191 -5.00 -11.00 -10.75
C GLU A 191 -4.63 -10.03 -9.64
N LEU A 192 -3.71 -10.47 -8.78
CA LEU A 192 -3.15 -9.72 -7.67
C LEU A 192 -1.66 -9.52 -7.86
N ARG A 193 -1.15 -8.35 -7.47
CA ARG A 193 0.28 -8.09 -7.32
C ARG A 193 0.58 -7.43 -5.98
N TRP A 194 1.60 -7.92 -5.30
CA TRP A 194 2.18 -7.30 -4.11
C TRP A 194 3.44 -6.53 -4.48
N VAL A 195 3.45 -5.24 -4.15
CA VAL A 195 4.59 -4.36 -4.33
C VAL A 195 5.12 -3.95 -2.96
N PRO A 196 6.38 -4.30 -2.61
CA PRO A 196 6.99 -3.79 -1.40
C PRO A 196 7.27 -2.29 -1.57
N LEU A 197 6.82 -1.51 -0.59
CA LEU A 197 7.09 -0.09 -0.48
C LEU A 197 8.04 0.14 0.69
N PHE A 198 9.18 0.75 0.40
CA PHE A 198 10.23 0.98 1.39
C PHE A 198 10.04 2.37 2.02
N GLY A 199 9.89 2.39 3.34
CA GLY A 199 9.88 3.59 4.16
C GLY A 199 10.84 3.44 5.35
N GLU A 200 10.87 4.42 6.25
CA GLU A 200 11.87 4.47 7.33
C GLU A 200 11.63 3.47 8.47
N ALA A 201 10.41 2.96 8.66
CA ALA A 201 10.01 2.28 9.91
C ALA A 201 9.68 0.78 9.78
N ALA A 202 8.87 0.38 8.80
CA ALA A 202 8.38 -0.98 8.65
C ALA A 202 8.16 -1.33 7.17
N THR A 203 8.25 -2.62 6.84
CA THR A 203 7.87 -3.11 5.51
C THR A 203 6.40 -2.75 5.26
N THR A 204 6.16 -2.03 4.18
CA THR A 204 4.81 -1.65 3.74
C THR A 204 4.50 -2.41 2.46
N TRP A 205 3.31 -3.01 2.39
CA TRP A 205 2.86 -3.75 1.22
C TRP A 205 1.74 -2.98 0.53
N LEU A 206 1.88 -2.77 -0.78
CA LEU A 206 0.79 -2.35 -1.65
C LEU A 206 0.30 -3.59 -2.40
N ALA A 207 -0.98 -3.93 -2.22
CA ALA A 207 -1.66 -4.90 -3.05
C ALA A 207 -2.51 -4.19 -4.11
N ILE A 208 -2.48 -4.69 -5.33
CA ILE A 208 -3.40 -4.32 -6.41
C ILE A 208 -4.12 -5.57 -6.90
N ALA A 209 -5.45 -5.50 -7.01
CA ALA A 209 -6.32 -6.55 -7.50
C ALA A 209 -7.10 -6.01 -8.72
N ALA A 210 -7.05 -6.69 -9.86
CA ALA A 210 -7.81 -6.32 -11.04
C ALA A 210 -8.45 -7.55 -11.67
N GLU A 211 -9.69 -7.41 -12.13
CA GLU A 211 -10.40 -8.46 -12.85
C GLU A 211 -9.57 -9.00 -14.03
N ILE A 212 -9.53 -10.32 -14.21
CA ILE A 212 -8.87 -10.98 -15.35
C ILE A 212 -9.80 -10.94 -16.56
N THR A 213 -9.29 -10.64 -17.75
CA THR A 213 -10.06 -10.83 -18.98
C THR A 213 -10.10 -12.31 -19.34
N GLY A 214 -11.31 -12.87 -19.46
CA GLY A 214 -11.52 -14.15 -20.13
C GLY A 214 -11.25 -14.08 -21.63
#